data_AF-A0A4Z0MP99-F1
#
_entry.id   AF-A0A4Z0MP99-F1
#
_cell.length_a   1.000
_cell.length_b   1.000
_cell.length_c   1.000
_cell.angle_alpha   90.00
_cell.angle_beta   90.00
_cell.angle_gamma   90.00
#
_symmetry.space_group_name_H-M   'P 1'
#
loop_
_entity.id
_entity.type
_entity.pdbx_description
1 polymer ?
#
loop_
_entity_poly.entity_id
_entity_poly.type
_entity_poly.pdbx_seq_one_letter_code
_entity_poly.pdbx_strand_id
1 'polypeptide(L)'
;MKILSPAAHGVVDIAFITVLAMAPIMFELNPAVDTACFVMAGGYLLITLLTDFKLGLFKVIPFPIHGWMDLLTGIALLAAPLLFNFPADSSERNLFWVLGAVSVVTWFITDWKAHTRSLMTDQ
;
A
#
# COMPACT_ATOMS: atom_id res chain seq x y z
N MET A 1 -5.94 9.90 15.35
CA MET A 1 -6.38 8.80 16.24
C MET A 1 -5.69 7.54 15.75
N LYS A 2 -5.05 6.76 16.63
CA LYS A 2 -4.36 5.52 16.28
C LYS A 2 -5.33 4.34 16.45
N ILE A 3 -6.14 4.09 15.43
CA ILE A 3 -7.28 3.16 15.47
C ILE A 3 -6.85 1.78 14.96
N LEU A 4 -5.93 1.76 13.99
CA LEU A 4 -5.64 0.58 13.20
C LEU A 4 -4.38 -0.10 13.74
N SER A 5 -4.53 -1.33 14.24
CA SER A 5 -3.43 -2.14 14.77
C SER A 5 -2.51 -2.64 13.64
N PRO A 6 -1.26 -3.05 13.93
CA PRO A 6 -0.37 -3.60 12.89
C PRO A 6 -0.97 -4.81 12.15
N ALA A 7 -1.75 -5.64 12.85
CA ALA A 7 -2.43 -6.78 12.24
C ALA A 7 -3.56 -6.34 11.29
N ALA A 8 -4.34 -5.31 11.69
CA ALA A 8 -5.36 -4.75 10.83
C ALA A 8 -4.75 -4.06 9.60
N HIS A 9 -3.57 -3.43 9.75
CA HIS A 9 -2.87 -2.76 8.65
C HIS A 9 -2.47 -3.76 7.59
N GLY A 10 -1.88 -4.89 7.97
CA GLY A 10 -1.54 -5.93 7.00
C GLY A 10 -2.75 -6.52 6.26
N VAL A 11 -3.97 -6.43 6.80
CA VAL A 11 -5.20 -6.79 6.03
C VAL A 11 -5.48 -5.74 4.96
N VAL A 12 -5.27 -4.45 5.27
CA VAL A 12 -5.35 -3.36 4.30
C VAL A 12 -4.31 -3.56 3.19
N ASP A 13 -3.07 -3.94 3.53
CA ASP A 13 -2.03 -4.23 2.53
C ASP A 13 -2.47 -5.31 1.56
N ILE A 14 -2.97 -6.44 2.07
CA ILE A 14 -3.41 -7.56 1.24
C ILE A 14 -4.55 -7.12 0.31
N ALA A 15 -5.50 -6.32 0.81
CA ALA A 15 -6.57 -5.77 -0.01
C ALA A 15 -6.03 -4.82 -1.09
N PHE A 16 -5.09 -3.94 -0.73
CA PHE A 16 -4.45 -2.99 -1.64
C PHE A 16 -3.67 -3.71 -2.76
N ILE A 17 -2.86 -4.72 -2.40
CA ILE A 17 -2.14 -5.59 -3.33
C ILE A 17 -3.11 -6.30 -4.27
N THR A 18 -4.21 -6.83 -3.73
CA THR A 18 -5.21 -7.54 -4.53
C THR A 18 -5.87 -6.61 -5.54
N VAL A 19 -6.25 -5.39 -5.13
CA VAL A 19 -6.81 -4.39 -6.05
C VAL A 19 -5.82 -4.02 -7.14
N LEU A 20 -4.54 -3.79 -6.80
CA LEU A 20 -3.50 -3.50 -7.79
C LEU A 20 -3.29 -4.66 -8.77
N ALA A 21 -3.24 -5.90 -8.29
CA ALA A 21 -3.06 -7.08 -9.14
C ALA A 21 -4.25 -7.32 -10.08
N MET A 22 -5.47 -6.99 -9.63
CA MET A 22 -6.68 -7.16 -10.41
C MET A 22 -7.01 -5.98 -11.32
N ALA A 23 -6.47 -4.78 -11.04
CA ALA A 23 -6.81 -3.56 -11.78
C ALA A 23 -6.62 -3.67 -13.30
N PRO A 24 -5.54 -4.26 -13.84
CA PRO A 24 -5.37 -4.47 -15.28
C PRO A 24 -6.50 -5.28 -15.94
N ILE A 25 -7.05 -6.25 -15.20
CA ILE A 25 -8.13 -7.12 -15.67
C ILE A 25 -9.49 -6.41 -15.56
N MET A 26 -9.64 -5.51 -14.60
CA MET A 26 -10.92 -4.88 -14.26
C MET A 26 -11.22 -3.59 -15.03
N PHE A 27 -10.19 -2.86 -15.48
CA PHE A 27 -10.35 -1.45 -15.88
C PHE A 27 -9.83 -1.09 -17.28
N GLU A 28 -9.36 -2.06 -18.08
CA GLU A 28 -8.83 -1.83 -19.45
C GLU A 28 -7.85 -0.65 -19.50
N LEU A 29 -6.84 -0.67 -18.61
CA LEU A 29 -5.94 0.46 -18.43
C LEU A 29 -4.96 0.60 -19.60
N ASN A 30 -4.34 1.76 -19.73
CA ASN A 30 -3.18 1.91 -20.60
C ASN A 30 -2.07 0.89 -20.24
N PRO A 31 -1.38 0.26 -21.23
CA PRO A 31 -0.37 -0.77 -20.96
C PRO A 31 0.77 -0.35 -20.02
N ALA A 32 1.15 0.93 -20.02
CA ALA A 32 2.16 1.43 -19.07
C ALA A 32 1.63 1.43 -17.63
N VAL A 33 0.34 1.72 -17.46
CA VAL A 33 -0.34 1.70 -16.15
C VAL A 33 -0.59 0.27 -15.69
N ASP A 34 -0.93 -0.65 -16.58
CA ASP A 34 -0.97 -2.09 -16.27
C ASP A 34 0.34 -2.58 -15.68
N THR A 35 1.44 -2.24 -16.35
CA THR A 35 2.79 -2.60 -15.91
C THR A 35 3.08 -1.99 -14.54
N ALA A 36 2.74 -0.72 -14.33
CA ALA A 36 2.91 -0.06 -13.04
C ALA A 36 2.09 -0.76 -11.94
N CYS A 37 0.85 -1.15 -12.21
CA CYS A 37 -0.01 -1.89 -11.27
C CYS A 37 0.61 -3.22 -10.86
N PHE A 38 1.12 -4.01 -11.81
CA PHE A 38 1.79 -5.29 -11.50
C PHE A 38 3.09 -5.09 -10.71
N VAL A 39 3.91 -4.10 -11.09
CA VAL A 39 5.15 -3.78 -10.37
C VAL A 39 4.83 -3.35 -8.93
N MET A 40 3.82 -2.50 -8.74
CA MET A 40 3.40 -2.08 -7.40
C MET A 40 2.82 -3.25 -6.61
N ALA A 41 1.97 -4.10 -7.19
CA ALA A 41 1.42 -5.27 -6.51
C ALA A 41 2.54 -6.21 -6.03
N GLY A 42 3.50 -6.53 -6.89
CA GLY A 42 4.65 -7.36 -6.54
C GLY A 42 5.57 -6.70 -5.49
N GLY A 43 5.83 -5.40 -5.63
CA GLY A 43 6.62 -4.63 -4.69
C GLY A 43 5.99 -4.56 -3.31
N TYR A 44 4.70 -4.24 -3.22
CA TYR A 44 3.95 -4.22 -1.96
C TYR A 44 3.89 -5.60 -1.33
N LEU A 45 3.62 -6.66 -2.11
CA LEU A 45 3.65 -8.02 -1.58
C LEU A 45 5.01 -8.35 -0.96
N LEU A 46 6.10 -8.02 -1.63
CA LEU A 46 7.44 -8.22 -1.10
C LEU A 46 7.64 -7.43 0.20
N ILE A 47 7.28 -6.15 0.23
CA ILE A 47 7.41 -5.30 1.42
C ILE A 47 6.57 -5.87 2.58
N THR A 48 5.30 -6.20 2.37
CA THR A 48 4.41 -6.83 3.35
C THR A 48 5.03 -8.12 3.90
N LEU A 49 5.53 -9.02 3.04
CA LEU A 49 6.16 -10.27 3.50
C LEU A 49 7.44 -10.03 4.30
N LEU A 50 8.20 -8.99 3.98
CA LEU A 50 9.42 -8.61 4.69
C LEU A 50 9.15 -7.80 5.96
N THR A 51 7.94 -7.30 6.21
CA THR A 51 7.66 -6.37 7.31
C THR A 51 7.51 -7.08 8.66
N ASP A 52 8.05 -6.50 9.73
CA ASP A 52 7.91 -6.99 11.10
C ASP A 52 6.55 -6.64 11.70
N PHE A 53 5.56 -7.46 11.38
CA PHE A 53 4.21 -7.44 11.96
C PHE A 53 3.57 -8.83 11.88
N LYS A 54 2.29 -8.97 12.26
CA LYS A 54 1.65 -10.29 12.40
C LYS A 54 1.62 -11.09 11.09
N LEU A 55 1.33 -10.42 9.98
CA LEU A 55 1.14 -11.03 8.66
C LEU A 55 2.45 -11.16 7.85
N GLY A 56 3.54 -10.58 8.35
CA GLY A 56 4.85 -10.65 7.72
C GLY A 56 5.51 -11.99 7.99
N LEU A 57 6.31 -12.44 7.02
CA LEU A 57 6.96 -13.74 7.05
C LEU A 57 8.42 -13.65 7.53
N PHE A 58 9.18 -12.70 6.98
CA PHE A 58 10.63 -12.63 7.18
C PHE A 58 11.08 -11.57 8.20
N LYS A 59 10.23 -10.57 8.49
CA LYS A 59 10.44 -9.55 9.54
C LYS A 59 11.78 -8.79 9.46
N VAL A 60 12.20 -8.45 8.25
CA VAL A 60 13.42 -7.70 7.95
C VAL A 60 13.18 -6.18 8.02
N ILE A 61 12.00 -5.71 7.64
CA ILE A 61 11.64 -4.29 7.58
C ILE A 61 10.89 -3.90 8.86
N PRO A 62 11.42 -2.97 9.68
CA PRO A 62 10.69 -2.44 10.84
C PRO A 62 9.36 -1.80 10.42
N PHE A 63 8.29 -2.07 11.16
CA PHE A 63 6.95 -1.57 10.84
C PHE A 63 6.84 -0.03 10.66
N PRO A 64 7.54 0.81 11.44
CA PRO A 64 7.55 2.26 11.17
C PRO A 64 8.18 2.65 9.82
N ILE A 65 9.14 1.86 9.32
CA ILE A 65 9.79 2.10 8.03
C ILE A 65 8.83 1.74 6.90
N HIS A 66 8.13 0.60 7.02
CA HIS A 66 7.02 0.26 6.12
C HIS A 66 6.02 1.41 6.00
N GLY A 67 5.59 1.99 7.13
CA GLY A 67 4.66 3.12 7.10
C GLY A 67 5.18 4.35 6.37
N TRP A 68 6.48 4.67 6.47
CA TRP A 68 7.06 5.75 5.65
C TRP A 68 7.01 5.44 4.16
N MET A 69 7.23 4.18 3.77
CA MET A 69 7.12 3.74 2.38
C MET A 69 5.68 3.90 1.88
N ASP A 70 4.68 3.54 2.69
CA ASP A 70 3.26 3.71 2.33
C ASP A 70 2.89 5.17 2.12
N LEU A 71 3.31 6.04 3.04
CA LEU A 71 3.00 7.47 2.93
C LEU A 71 3.58 8.07 1.66
N LEU A 72 4.84 7.75 1.35
CA LEU A 72 5.51 8.23 0.14
C LEU A 72 4.80 7.71 -1.12
N THR A 73 4.47 6.41 -1.15
CA THR A 73 3.72 5.85 -2.28
C THR A 73 2.32 6.44 -2.39
N GLY A 74 1.62 6.64 -1.28
CA GLY A 74 0.29 7.24 -1.26
C GLY A 74 0.29 8.66 -1.84
N ILE A 75 1.28 9.48 -1.45
CA ILE A 75 1.49 10.82 -2.02
C ILE A 75 1.83 10.72 -3.52
N ALA A 76 2.72 9.80 -3.90
CA ALA A 76 3.09 9.60 -5.31
C ALA A 76 1.88 9.20 -6.16
N LEU A 77 1.01 8.31 -5.67
CA LEU A 77 -0.23 7.90 -6.32
C LEU A 77 -1.22 9.06 -6.46
N LEU A 78 -1.36 9.90 -5.43
CA LEU A 78 -2.20 11.12 -5.52
C LEU A 78 -1.68 12.10 -6.57
N ALA A 79 -0.36 12.24 -6.67
CA ALA A 79 0.29 13.15 -7.62
C ALA A 79 0.31 12.61 -9.06
N ALA A 80 0.36 11.28 -9.23
CA ALA A 80 0.58 10.65 -10.53
C ALA A 80 -0.40 11.10 -11.63
N PRO A 81 -1.73 11.21 -11.40
CA PRO A 81 -2.62 11.65 -12.47
C PRO A 81 -2.36 13.08 -12.96
N LEU A 82 -1.80 13.94 -12.11
CA LEU A 82 -1.39 15.30 -12.47
C LEU A 82 -0.04 15.27 -13.20
N LEU A 83 0.94 14.53 -12.68
CA LEU A 83 2.30 14.45 -13.23
C LEU A 83 2.34 13.77 -14.61
N PHE A 84 1.48 12.78 -14.83
CA PHE A 84 1.38 12.04 -16.08
C PHE A 84 0.18 12.45 -16.95
N ASN A 85 -0.54 13.51 -16.54
CA ASN A 85 -1.64 14.11 -17.29
C ASN A 85 -2.72 13.09 -17.72
N PHE A 86 -3.18 12.27 -16.76
CA PHE A 86 -4.21 11.27 -17.01
C PHE A 86 -5.54 11.95 -17.41
N PRO A 87 -6.31 11.38 -18.36
CA PRO A 87 -7.56 11.98 -18.82
C PRO A 87 -8.59 12.18 -17.70
N ALA A 88 -9.41 13.22 -17.85
CA ALA A 88 -10.33 13.65 -16.80
C ALA A 88 -11.56 12.74 -16.59
N ASP A 89 -11.69 11.69 -17.35
CA ASP A 89 -12.75 10.68 -17.29
C ASP A 89 -12.16 9.25 -17.24
N SER A 90 -10.83 9.13 -17.10
CA SER A 90 -10.12 7.87 -17.09
C SER A 90 -10.29 7.07 -15.79
N SER A 91 -10.32 5.75 -15.93
CA SER A 91 -10.30 4.79 -14.82
C SER A 91 -8.97 4.87 -14.06
N GLU A 92 -7.86 5.09 -14.77
CA GLU A 92 -6.51 5.23 -14.25
C GLU A 92 -6.42 6.36 -13.21
N ARG A 93 -6.97 7.54 -13.54
CA ARG A 93 -6.97 8.68 -12.61
C ARG A 93 -7.74 8.34 -11.34
N ASN A 94 -8.95 7.79 -11.50
CA ASN A 94 -9.80 7.48 -10.36
C ASN A 94 -9.16 6.39 -9.49
N LEU A 95 -8.58 5.35 -10.10
CA LEU A 95 -7.85 4.28 -9.43
C LEU A 95 -6.70 4.84 -8.59
N PHE A 96 -5.83 5.65 -9.18
CA PHE A 96 -4.64 6.18 -8.51
C PHE A 96 -5.01 7.16 -7.39
N TRP A 97 -6.02 8.01 -7.58
CA TRP A 97 -6.49 8.89 -6.52
C TRP A 97 -7.14 8.12 -5.36
N VAL A 98 -7.97 7.11 -5.65
CA VAL A 98 -8.58 6.28 -4.60
C VAL A 98 -7.52 5.52 -3.82
N LEU A 99 -6.59 4.83 -4.51
CA LEU A 99 -5.51 4.09 -3.86
C LEU A 99 -4.58 5.02 -3.07
N GLY A 100 -4.21 6.18 -3.63
CA GLY A 100 -3.40 7.18 -2.93
C GLY A 100 -4.09 7.72 -1.68
N ALA A 101 -5.38 8.04 -1.77
CA ALA A 101 -6.17 8.49 -0.63
C ALA A 101 -6.28 7.41 0.45
N VAL A 102 -6.57 6.16 0.06
CA VAL A 102 -6.62 5.01 0.98
C VAL A 102 -5.29 4.83 1.70
N SER A 103 -4.17 4.88 0.98
CA SER A 103 -2.84 4.74 1.59
C SER A 103 -2.57 5.86 2.60
N VAL A 104 -2.76 7.13 2.22
CA VAL A 104 -2.52 8.28 3.12
C VAL A 104 -3.44 8.24 4.34
N VAL A 105 -4.73 7.96 4.16
CA VAL A 105 -5.68 7.84 5.27
C VAL A 105 -5.28 6.70 6.20
N THR A 106 -4.95 5.54 5.64
CA THR A 106 -4.49 4.37 6.40
C THR A 106 -3.26 4.73 7.23
N TRP A 107 -2.33 5.49 6.66
CA TRP A 107 -1.16 5.97 7.38
C TRP A 107 -1.50 6.82 8.61
N PHE A 108 -2.43 7.77 8.47
CA PHE A 108 -2.83 8.64 9.58
C PHE A 108 -3.56 7.91 10.72
N ILE A 109 -4.22 6.79 10.41
CA ILE A 109 -5.02 6.04 11.38
C ILE A 109 -4.30 4.82 11.97
N THR A 110 -3.13 4.46 11.44
CA THR A 110 -2.34 3.30 11.89
C THR A 110 -1.51 3.60 13.13
N ASP A 111 -1.50 2.68 14.09
CA ASP A 111 -0.58 2.74 15.22
C ASP A 111 0.81 2.20 14.86
N TRP A 112 1.64 3.08 14.33
CA TRP A 112 3.04 2.77 13.97
C TRP A 112 3.96 2.50 15.17
N LYS A 113 3.50 2.70 16.42
CA LYS A 113 4.30 2.47 17.63
C LYS A 113 3.87 1.22 18.42
N ALA A 114 2.84 0.49 17.95
CA ALA A 114 2.39 -0.72 18.61
C ALA A 114 3.49 -1.80 18.58
N HIS A 115 3.51 -2.65 19.61
CA HIS A 115 4.49 -3.74 19.69
C HIS A 115 4.39 -4.63 18.46
N THR A 116 5.48 -4.76 17.72
CA THR A 116 5.61 -5.65 16.56
C THR A 116 5.83 -7.09 17.04
N ARG A 117 5.70 -8.06 16.14
CA ARG A 117 5.70 -9.48 16.52
C ARG A 117 7.06 -9.92 17.08
N SER A 118 8.17 -9.35 16.61
CA SER A 118 9.50 -9.60 17.20
C SER A 118 9.53 -9.30 18.71
N LEU A 119 8.93 -8.18 19.13
CA LEU A 119 8.84 -7.78 20.53
C LEU A 119 7.93 -8.67 21.39
N MET A 120 7.10 -9.53 20.78
CA MET A 120 6.23 -10.47 21.49
C MET A 120 6.86 -11.85 21.68
N THR A 121 7.89 -12.20 20.91
CA THR A 121 8.58 -13.50 20.99
C THR A 121 9.77 -13.51 21.93
N ASP A 122 10.17 -12.34 22.44
CA ASP A 122 11.29 -12.16 23.39
C ASP A 122 10.84 -12.18 24.87
N GLN A 123 9.63 -12.68 25.16
CA GLN A 123 9.10 -12.93 26.52
C GLN A 123 8.76 -14.40 26.70
#